data_AF-A0A087E9G3-F1
#
_entry.id   AF-A0A087E9G3-F1
#
_cell.length_a   1.000
_cell.length_b   1.000
_cell.length_c   1.000
_cell.angle_alpha   90.00
_cell.angle_beta   90.00
_cell.angle_gamma   90.00
#
_symmetry.space_group_name_H-M   'P 1'
#
loop_
_entity.id
_entity.type
_entity.pdbx_description
1 polymer ?
#
loop_
_entity_poly.entity_id
_entity_poly.type
_entity_poly.pdbx_seq_one_letter_code
_entity_poly.pdbx_strand_id
1 'polypeptide(L)'
;MNIQGLMKPDSGGDIEFPRTTNRAGAGKLSHKVEITSQTDKHTSANHVGQQSNIPRRENNTVLHTNPLRRYCSDPNLAIFDNRYFLYCTDDGLDEWSSTTFSVYVSDDLASWQRYPALDLHDVPWWKGEGGAWAPSIVRNADGRYVFFFVADSQIGAAVANSPYGPFSPFPEPLVRQGTFNCHTIDPGVFMDDDGTSYFLWGNGRAWIAPFSDDCTTFDASQAFSWIPGNFREAIWIHKRKGIYYASWSENDTRDPEYCVKYSSATSLDGPWSKPCILVQQDPTLHLYGTGHHNIVNIPGTDEWIIAYHRFAFHPNGRWVGGDGCHREVVFAPLHHLPDGSLEEIHPQVGSYARLLLENQ
;
A
#
# COMPACT_ATOMS: atom_id res chain seq x y z
N MET A 1 -25.87 4.07 -42.13
CA MET A 1 -24.78 4.60 -42.97
C MET A 1 -23.51 3.91 -42.54
N ASN A 2 -23.00 3.02 -43.39
CA ASN A 2 -21.70 2.36 -43.26
C ASN A 2 -20.59 3.34 -43.63
N ILE A 3 -19.50 3.39 -42.86
CA ILE A 3 -18.17 3.61 -43.43
C ILE A 3 -17.15 2.75 -42.67
N GLN A 4 -16.65 1.72 -43.37
CA GLN A 4 -15.41 1.01 -43.12
C GLN A 4 -14.31 1.58 -44.01
N GLY A 5 -13.04 1.47 -43.58
CA GLY A 5 -11.82 1.61 -44.39
C GLY A 5 -10.80 2.54 -43.69
N LEU A 6 -9.51 2.27 -43.60
CA LEU A 6 -8.64 1.27 -44.23
C LEU A 6 -7.31 1.24 -43.44
N MET A 7 -6.69 0.06 -43.29
CA MET A 7 -5.26 -0.08 -43.01
C MET A 7 -4.42 0.19 -44.27
N LYS A 8 -3.23 0.78 -44.12
CA LYS A 8 -1.94 0.12 -44.39
C LYS A 8 -0.72 1.01 -43.99
N PRO A 9 0.47 0.40 -43.76
CA PRO A 9 1.65 1.04 -43.19
C PRO A 9 2.73 1.41 -44.22
N ASP A 10 3.53 2.44 -43.92
CA ASP A 10 4.81 2.77 -44.56
C ASP A 10 5.89 2.72 -43.45
N SER A 11 6.90 1.85 -43.46
CA SER A 11 8.02 1.62 -44.40
C SER A 11 9.24 2.51 -44.11
N GLY A 12 10.31 1.85 -43.65
CA GLY A 12 11.71 2.16 -43.98
C GLY A 12 12.39 3.35 -43.28
N GLY A 13 13.35 3.04 -42.40
CA GLY A 13 14.31 4.04 -41.89
C GLY A 13 15.37 3.40 -41.00
N ASP A 14 16.30 2.66 -41.62
CA ASP A 14 17.54 2.19 -41.00
C ASP A 14 18.39 3.39 -40.55
N ILE A 15 18.83 3.39 -39.29
CA ILE A 15 19.84 4.33 -38.80
C ILE A 15 21.02 3.50 -38.28
N GLU A 16 22.10 3.49 -39.07
CA GLU A 16 23.41 2.96 -38.70
C GLU A 16 24.04 3.78 -37.56
N PHE A 17 24.55 3.08 -36.54
CA PHE A 17 25.47 3.65 -35.55
C PHE A 17 26.90 3.25 -35.89
N PRO A 18 27.88 4.18 -35.91
CA PRO A 18 29.27 3.82 -36.11
C PRO A 18 29.86 3.20 -34.84
N ARG A 19 30.47 2.03 -35.00
CA ARG A 19 31.40 1.44 -34.04
C ARG A 19 32.66 2.28 -33.98
N THR A 20 33.07 2.68 -32.78
CA THR A 20 34.47 2.98 -32.50
C THR A 20 34.93 2.19 -31.27
N THR A 21 36.02 1.46 -31.49
CA THR A 21 36.81 0.75 -30.50
C THR A 21 37.70 1.73 -29.73
N ASN A 22 37.83 1.62 -28.41
CA ASN A 22 39.16 1.54 -27.79
C ASN A 22 39.14 1.14 -26.31
N ARG A 23 40.26 0.52 -25.93
CA ARG A 23 40.58 -0.18 -24.68
C ARG A 23 40.97 0.76 -23.53
N ALA A 24 40.79 0.19 -22.33
CA ALA A 24 41.64 0.25 -21.13
C ALA A 24 41.74 1.54 -20.32
N GLY A 25 41.49 1.39 -19.01
CA GLY A 25 41.79 2.37 -17.98
C GLY A 25 41.15 2.01 -16.65
N ALA A 26 41.70 1.00 -15.96
CA ALA A 26 41.33 0.68 -14.60
C ALA A 26 41.71 1.82 -13.64
N GLY A 27 40.76 2.26 -12.82
CA GLY A 27 40.98 3.23 -11.76
C GLY A 27 39.93 3.08 -10.66
N LYS A 28 40.17 2.16 -9.73
CA LYS A 28 39.44 2.06 -8.47
C LYS A 28 39.73 3.31 -7.63
N LEU A 29 38.72 4.15 -7.41
CA LEU A 29 38.71 5.16 -6.36
C LEU A 29 37.62 4.79 -5.37
N SER A 30 38.01 4.07 -4.33
CA SER A 30 37.21 3.82 -3.13
C SER A 30 37.49 4.93 -2.12
N HIS A 31 36.49 5.74 -1.80
CA HIS A 31 36.56 6.66 -0.67
C HIS A 31 36.02 5.96 0.57
N LYS A 32 36.93 5.71 1.51
CA LYS A 32 36.67 5.10 2.82
C LYS A 32 36.46 6.26 3.80
N VAL A 33 35.25 6.43 4.30
CA VAL A 33 34.97 7.38 5.39
C VAL A 33 35.20 6.64 6.71
N GLU A 34 36.21 7.06 7.45
CA GLU A 34 36.47 6.60 8.82
C GLU A 34 35.50 7.33 9.78
N ILE A 35 34.65 6.56 10.47
CA ILE A 35 33.87 7.04 11.61
C ILE A 35 34.59 6.57 12.87
N THR A 36 35.28 7.49 13.54
CA THR A 36 35.85 7.27 14.87
C THR A 36 34.75 7.16 15.91
N SER A 37 34.67 6.01 16.58
CA SER A 37 33.83 5.76 17.75
C SER A 37 34.52 6.32 19.01
N GLN A 38 33.84 7.22 19.71
CA GLN A 38 34.15 7.53 21.12
C GLN A 38 33.12 6.84 22.01
N THR A 39 33.63 5.95 22.83
CA THR A 39 32.96 5.30 23.95
C THR A 39 32.91 6.27 25.13
N ASP A 40 31.75 6.40 25.76
CA ASP A 40 31.67 6.92 27.13
C ASP A 40 30.67 6.16 28.00
N LYS A 41 31.01 6.19 29.29
CA LYS A 41 30.75 5.19 30.32
C LYS A 41 29.32 5.16 30.87
N HIS A 42 28.97 3.96 31.32
CA HIS A 42 27.87 3.62 32.23
C HIS A 42 27.75 4.56 33.45
N THR A 43 26.51 4.98 33.73
CA THR A 43 26.00 5.13 35.10
C THR A 43 24.55 4.66 35.15
N SER A 44 24.26 3.78 36.10
CA SER A 44 22.98 3.13 36.39
C SER A 44 22.11 3.97 37.33
N ALA A 45 20.82 4.15 37.01
CA ALA A 45 19.76 4.47 37.96
C ALA A 45 18.41 3.92 37.46
N ASN A 46 17.64 3.32 38.38
CA ASN A 46 16.41 2.55 38.17
C ASN A 46 15.16 3.39 37.88
N HIS A 47 14.25 2.76 37.12
CA HIS A 47 12.77 2.87 37.07
C HIS A 47 12.09 4.26 37.10
N VAL A 48 11.47 4.65 35.98
CA VAL A 48 10.01 4.88 35.76
C VAL A 48 9.79 4.91 34.23
N GLY A 49 8.66 4.39 33.75
CA GLY A 49 8.39 3.99 32.37
C GLY A 49 8.70 5.01 31.27
N GLN A 50 9.28 4.49 30.18
CA GLN A 50 9.42 5.21 28.92
C GLN A 50 8.04 5.37 28.25
N GLN A 51 7.34 6.45 28.58
CA GLN A 51 6.47 7.07 27.57
C GLN A 51 7.41 7.68 26.54
N SER A 52 7.48 7.04 25.37
CA SER A 52 8.27 7.51 24.23
C SER A 52 7.84 8.93 23.86
N ASN A 53 8.83 9.79 23.63
CA ASN A 53 8.67 11.16 23.16
C ASN A 53 8.10 11.18 21.74
N ILE A 54 6.79 10.96 21.62
CA ILE A 54 6.03 11.16 20.38
C ILE A 54 5.84 12.68 20.20
N PRO A 55 6.13 13.26 19.02
CA PRO A 55 5.79 14.65 18.72
C PRO A 55 4.28 14.87 18.86
N ARG A 56 3.84 15.42 19.99
CA ARG A 56 2.43 15.73 20.26
C ARG A 56 1.96 16.89 19.39
N ARG A 57 1.33 16.56 18.26
CA ARG A 57 0.08 17.22 17.87
C ARG A 57 -1.04 16.23 18.16
N GLU A 58 -1.52 16.24 19.42
CA GLU A 58 -2.71 15.48 19.82
C GLU A 58 -3.94 16.07 19.13
N ASN A 59 -4.34 15.49 17.99
CA ASN A 59 -5.71 15.64 17.53
C ASN A 59 -6.54 14.57 18.24
N ASN A 60 -7.13 14.93 19.39
CA ASN A 60 -8.06 14.10 20.16
C ASN A 60 -9.34 13.82 19.35
N THR A 61 -9.28 12.91 18.38
CA THR A 61 -10.47 12.38 17.74
C THR A 61 -10.72 10.99 18.28
N VAL A 62 -11.63 10.89 19.26
CA VAL A 62 -12.20 9.59 19.61
C VAL A 62 -13.11 9.18 18.45
N LEU A 63 -12.61 8.30 17.59
CA LEU A 63 -13.42 7.64 16.58
C LEU A 63 -14.13 6.48 17.30
N HIS A 64 -15.45 6.42 17.18
CA HIS A 64 -16.29 5.40 17.85
C HIS A 64 -16.86 4.38 16.88
N THR A 65 -16.45 4.41 15.61
CA THR A 65 -17.18 3.70 14.57
C THR A 65 -16.26 3.12 13.53
N ASN A 66 -16.75 2.04 12.93
CA ASN A 66 -16.41 1.58 11.61
C ASN A 66 -17.63 1.91 10.73
N PRO A 67 -17.50 2.82 9.74
CA PRO A 67 -16.27 3.36 9.16
C PRO A 67 -15.53 4.35 10.08
N LEU A 68 -14.26 4.63 9.76
CA LEU A 68 -13.38 5.62 10.43
C LEU A 68 -13.98 7.04 10.46
N ARG A 69 -15.08 7.32 9.74
CA ARG A 69 -15.80 8.61 9.65
C ARG A 69 -14.87 9.81 9.39
N ARG A 70 -13.90 9.59 8.52
CA ARG A 70 -12.97 10.57 8.00
C ARG A 70 -12.75 10.28 6.54
N TYR A 71 -12.57 11.33 5.74
CA TYR A 71 -12.11 11.18 4.37
C TYR A 71 -10.67 10.67 4.37
N CYS A 72 -10.55 9.39 4.08
CA CYS A 72 -9.33 8.60 4.13
C CYS A 72 -9.58 7.39 3.26
N SER A 73 -8.60 7.05 2.43
CA SER A 73 -8.76 6.08 1.36
C SER A 73 -7.47 5.33 1.12
N ASP A 74 -7.54 4.30 0.30
CA ASP A 74 -6.38 3.47 -0.02
C ASP A 74 -5.65 2.93 1.23
N PRO A 75 -6.36 2.18 2.12
CA PRO A 75 -5.84 1.82 3.43
C PRO A 75 -4.74 0.77 3.35
N ASN A 76 -3.66 0.99 4.11
CA ASN A 76 -2.73 -0.04 4.53
C ASN A 76 -2.78 -0.17 6.05
N LEU A 77 -3.39 -1.26 6.53
CA LEU A 77 -3.41 -1.64 7.93
C LEU A 77 -2.16 -2.47 8.21
N ALA A 78 -1.50 -2.21 9.33
CA ALA A 78 -0.35 -2.96 9.79
C ALA A 78 -0.47 -3.20 11.29
N ILE A 79 0.11 -4.31 11.75
CA ILE A 79 0.19 -4.64 13.17
C ILE A 79 1.67 -4.68 13.55
N PHE A 80 2.09 -3.70 14.37
CA PHE A 80 3.45 -3.61 14.88
C PHE A 80 3.40 -3.49 16.40
N ASP A 81 4.30 -4.21 17.09
CA ASP A 81 4.50 -4.08 18.53
C ASP A 81 3.18 -4.10 19.33
N ASN A 82 2.29 -5.04 18.97
CA ASN A 82 0.96 -5.25 19.55
C ASN A 82 -0.03 -4.08 19.41
N ARG A 83 0.09 -3.27 18.36
CA ARG A 83 -0.82 -2.16 18.05
C ARG A 83 -1.16 -2.12 16.56
N TYR A 84 -2.33 -1.57 16.23
CA TYR A 84 -2.73 -1.33 14.86
C TYR A 84 -2.23 0.03 14.37
N PHE A 85 -1.76 0.05 13.13
CA PHE A 85 -1.33 1.24 12.42
C PHE A 85 -2.05 1.27 11.08
N LEU A 86 -2.78 2.35 10.82
CA LEU A 86 -3.41 2.58 9.52
C LEU A 86 -2.69 3.74 8.84
N TYR A 87 -2.27 3.51 7.62
CA TYR A 87 -1.78 4.54 6.68
C TYR A 87 -2.79 4.61 5.55
N CYS A 88 -3.14 5.82 5.13
CA CYS A 88 -4.11 6.02 4.06
C CYS A 88 -3.82 7.31 3.31
N THR A 89 -4.30 7.40 2.07
CA THR A 89 -4.45 8.68 1.35
C THR A 89 -5.36 9.58 2.18
N ASP A 90 -4.88 10.76 2.59
CA ASP A 90 -5.74 11.79 3.19
C ASP A 90 -6.66 12.33 2.07
N ASP A 91 -7.92 11.89 2.07
CA ASP A 91 -8.91 12.13 1.00
C ASP A 91 -9.77 13.38 1.30
N GLY A 92 -10.76 13.67 0.46
CA GLY A 92 -11.71 14.76 0.67
C GLY A 92 -11.31 16.08 -0.01
N LEU A 93 -10.41 15.99 -0.99
CA LEU A 93 -10.00 17.07 -1.88
C LEU A 93 -10.20 16.62 -3.32
N ASP A 94 -10.64 17.54 -4.18
CA ASP A 94 -10.80 17.30 -5.61
C ASP A 94 -9.46 16.78 -6.20
N GLU A 95 -9.55 15.83 -7.14
CA GLU A 95 -8.42 15.21 -7.85
C GLU A 95 -7.35 14.58 -6.92
N TRP A 96 -7.75 14.09 -5.75
CA TRP A 96 -6.87 13.48 -4.74
C TRP A 96 -5.65 14.36 -4.41
N SER A 97 -5.83 15.68 -4.37
CA SER A 97 -4.72 16.65 -4.35
C SER A 97 -4.02 16.87 -3.00
N SER A 98 -4.28 16.03 -1.99
CA SER A 98 -3.55 16.11 -0.71
C SER A 98 -2.06 15.86 -0.92
N THR A 99 -1.19 16.55 -0.18
CA THR A 99 0.27 16.36 -0.22
C THR A 99 0.80 15.68 1.05
N THR A 100 -0.09 15.34 1.98
CA THR A 100 0.32 14.84 3.30
C THR A 100 -0.18 13.44 3.53
N PHE A 101 0.64 12.66 4.22
CA PHE A 101 0.29 11.37 4.79
C PHE A 101 0.21 11.46 6.30
N SER A 102 -0.71 10.69 6.86
CA SER A 102 -0.87 10.54 8.29
C SER A 102 -0.91 9.07 8.67
N VAL A 103 -0.52 8.80 9.90
CA VAL A 103 -0.64 7.48 10.54
C VAL A 103 -1.69 7.55 11.64
N TYR A 104 -2.59 6.57 11.64
CA TYR A 104 -3.59 6.38 12.69
C TYR A 104 -3.19 5.18 13.51
N VAL A 105 -3.28 5.28 14.84
CA VAL A 105 -2.84 4.23 15.75
C VAL A 105 -3.95 3.87 16.71
N SER A 106 -4.18 2.56 16.86
CA SER A 106 -5.26 2.01 17.69
C SER A 106 -4.79 0.77 18.44
N ASP A 107 -5.41 0.54 19.59
CA ASP A 107 -5.23 -0.67 20.40
C ASP A 107 -6.38 -1.67 20.18
N ASP A 108 -7.50 -1.24 19.58
CA ASP A 108 -8.77 -1.96 19.55
C ASP A 108 -9.53 -1.91 18.21
N LEU A 109 -8.96 -1.30 17.16
CA LEU A 109 -9.59 -0.96 15.87
C LEU A 109 -10.81 -0.02 15.94
N ALA A 110 -11.23 0.38 17.13
CA ALA A 110 -12.36 1.27 17.34
C ALA A 110 -11.89 2.71 17.54
N SER A 111 -10.95 2.91 18.46
CA SER A 111 -10.41 4.21 18.87
C SER A 111 -9.05 4.46 18.23
N TRP A 112 -8.89 5.60 17.55
CA TRP A 112 -7.67 5.89 16.79
C TRP A 112 -7.07 7.25 17.17
N GLN A 113 -5.74 7.30 17.30
CA GLN A 113 -4.96 8.53 17.43
C GLN A 113 -4.25 8.82 16.12
N ARG A 114 -4.27 10.08 15.66
CA ARG A 114 -3.68 10.46 14.36
C ARG A 114 -2.40 11.28 14.55
N TYR A 115 -1.36 10.94 13.81
CA TYR A 115 -0.07 11.63 13.79
C TYR A 115 0.34 11.94 12.33
N PRO A 116 1.09 13.02 12.09
CA PRO A 116 1.69 13.26 10.77
C PRO A 116 2.74 12.18 10.47
N ALA A 117 2.79 11.71 9.22
CA ALA A 117 3.78 10.73 8.78
C ALA A 117 4.82 11.35 7.82
N LEU A 118 4.36 11.86 6.67
CA LEU A 118 5.22 12.43 5.62
C LEU A 118 4.48 13.55 4.88
N ASP A 119 5.19 14.59 4.43
CA ASP A 119 4.69 15.59 3.50
C ASP A 119 5.51 15.51 2.20
N LEU A 120 4.87 15.57 1.04
CA LEU A 120 5.57 15.54 -0.24
C LEU A 120 6.54 16.73 -0.42
N HIS A 121 6.36 17.83 0.30
CA HIS A 121 7.33 18.94 0.30
C HIS A 121 8.71 18.53 0.84
N ASP A 122 8.79 17.45 1.63
CA ASP A 122 10.06 16.90 2.12
C ASP A 122 10.68 15.91 1.12
N VAL A 123 9.97 15.54 0.04
CA VAL A 123 10.42 14.56 -0.97
C VAL A 123 11.24 15.26 -2.06
N PRO A 124 12.55 15.01 -2.18
CA PRO A 124 13.45 15.83 -3.01
C PRO A 124 13.14 15.84 -4.52
N TRP A 125 12.48 14.80 -5.01
CA TRP A 125 12.19 14.60 -6.43
C TRP A 125 10.73 14.89 -6.80
N TRP A 126 9.90 15.29 -5.84
CA TRP A 126 8.52 15.71 -6.10
C TRP A 126 8.50 17.06 -6.82
N LYS A 127 7.73 17.16 -7.90
CA LYS A 127 7.63 18.35 -8.76
C LYS A 127 6.38 19.18 -8.50
N GLY A 128 5.46 18.68 -7.67
CA GLY A 128 4.19 19.37 -7.39
C GLY A 128 3.10 19.12 -8.43
N GLU A 129 3.18 18.04 -9.20
CA GLU A 129 2.23 17.74 -10.29
C GLU A 129 1.08 16.82 -9.87
N GLY A 130 1.24 16.07 -8.77
CA GLY A 130 0.23 15.17 -8.21
C GLY A 130 0.29 15.08 -6.68
N GLY A 131 -0.75 14.44 -6.13
CA GLY A 131 -0.90 14.26 -4.68
C GLY A 131 -0.16 13.04 -4.11
N ALA A 132 -0.31 12.88 -2.81
CA ALA A 132 0.20 11.81 -1.97
C ALA A 132 -0.83 10.68 -1.90
N TRP A 133 -0.59 9.56 -2.58
CA TRP A 133 -1.56 8.46 -2.68
C TRP A 133 -1.04 7.11 -2.22
N ALA A 134 -2.00 6.25 -1.85
CA ALA A 134 -1.90 4.80 -1.67
C ALA A 134 -0.64 4.38 -0.90
N PRO A 135 -0.52 4.76 0.38
CA PRO A 135 0.65 4.41 1.15
C PRO A 135 0.68 2.92 1.50
N SER A 136 1.87 2.36 1.63
CA SER A 136 2.09 1.03 2.21
C SER A 136 3.25 1.05 3.18
N ILE A 137 3.22 0.22 4.22
CA ILE A 137 4.29 0.13 5.21
C ILE A 137 4.76 -1.31 5.40
N VAL A 138 6.05 -1.49 5.65
CA VAL A 138 6.61 -2.75 6.14
C VAL A 138 7.68 -2.50 7.19
N ARG A 139 7.87 -3.46 8.10
CA ARG A 139 9.06 -3.53 8.96
C ARG A 139 10.07 -4.46 8.28
N ASN A 140 11.20 -3.91 7.86
CA ASN A 140 12.23 -4.67 7.13
C ASN A 140 13.06 -5.57 8.08
N ALA A 141 13.98 -6.36 7.51
CA ALA A 141 14.82 -7.29 8.27
C ALA A 141 15.70 -6.61 9.33
N ASP A 142 16.08 -5.35 9.13
CA ASP A 142 16.87 -4.54 10.09
C ASP A 142 16.00 -3.94 11.21
N GLY A 143 14.69 -4.19 11.19
CA GLY A 143 13.73 -3.64 12.15
C GLY A 143 13.35 -2.17 11.89
N ARG A 144 13.74 -1.61 10.74
CA ARG A 144 13.34 -0.27 10.28
C ARG A 144 11.97 -0.33 9.61
N TYR A 145 11.27 0.81 9.61
CA TYR A 145 9.97 0.93 8.95
C TYR A 145 10.17 1.60 7.59
N VAL A 146 9.78 0.92 6.51
CA VAL A 146 9.84 1.44 5.14
C VAL A 146 8.44 1.77 4.68
N PHE A 147 8.23 3.04 4.37
CA PHE A 147 6.97 3.64 3.93
C PHE A 147 7.03 3.93 2.44
N PHE A 148 6.18 3.24 1.68
CA PHE A 148 6.01 3.42 0.26
C PHE A 148 4.83 4.35 0.00
N PHE A 149 4.92 5.15 -1.05
CA PHE A 149 3.89 6.11 -1.41
C PHE A 149 3.96 6.46 -2.88
N VAL A 150 2.89 7.06 -3.39
CA VAL A 150 2.86 7.66 -4.72
C VAL A 150 3.00 9.17 -4.65
N ALA A 151 3.79 9.74 -5.55
CA ALA A 151 3.84 11.17 -5.85
C ALA A 151 4.17 11.38 -7.33
N ASP A 152 3.46 12.28 -8.02
CA ASP A 152 3.61 12.54 -9.47
C ASP A 152 3.56 11.26 -10.35
N SER A 153 2.69 10.31 -10.01
CA SER A 153 2.62 8.99 -10.68
C SER A 153 3.96 8.22 -10.68
N GLN A 154 4.75 8.39 -9.62
CA GLN A 154 5.96 7.63 -9.34
C GLN A 154 5.85 7.03 -7.95
N ILE A 155 6.52 5.91 -7.72
CA ILE A 155 6.54 5.28 -6.39
C ILE A 155 7.81 5.68 -5.66
N GLY A 156 7.62 6.30 -4.50
CA GLY A 156 8.65 6.65 -3.54
C GLY A 156 8.77 5.66 -2.39
N ALA A 157 9.88 5.79 -1.66
CA ALA A 157 10.04 5.17 -0.34
C ALA A 157 10.66 6.15 0.64
N ALA A 158 10.34 5.98 1.92
CA ALA A 158 10.90 6.70 3.04
C ALA A 158 11.16 5.74 4.20
N VAL A 159 12.18 6.01 5.01
CA VAL A 159 12.57 5.12 6.12
C VAL A 159 12.46 5.81 7.48
N ALA A 160 12.01 5.08 8.48
CA ALA A 160 11.96 5.53 9.88
C ALA A 160 12.50 4.47 10.85
N ASN A 161 12.79 4.90 12.08
CA ASN A 161 13.13 4.01 13.21
C ASN A 161 11.90 3.63 14.05
N SER A 162 10.73 4.16 13.71
CA SER A 162 9.48 4.00 14.45
C SER A 162 8.33 3.96 13.45
N PRO A 163 7.22 3.25 13.73
CA PRO A 163 6.10 3.18 12.79
C PRO A 163 5.39 4.54 12.63
N TYR A 164 5.66 5.50 13.53
CA TYR A 164 5.11 6.85 13.47
C TYR A 164 5.95 7.82 12.63
N GLY A 165 7.14 7.42 12.19
CA GLY A 165 8.13 8.34 11.66
C GLY A 165 9.03 8.97 12.75
N PRO A 166 9.67 10.13 12.48
CA PRO A 166 9.65 10.84 11.21
C PRO A 166 10.22 9.97 10.08
N PHE A 167 9.55 10.00 8.93
CA PHE A 167 10.00 9.27 7.74
C PHE A 167 10.97 10.14 6.94
N SER A 168 12.14 9.58 6.63
CA SER A 168 13.15 10.23 5.78
C SER A 168 13.01 9.71 4.35
N PRO A 169 12.52 10.53 3.40
CA PRO A 169 12.33 10.09 2.02
C PRO A 169 13.65 9.82 1.31
N PHE A 170 13.64 8.85 0.40
CA PHE A 170 14.77 8.57 -0.47
C PHE A 170 14.93 9.68 -1.51
N PRO A 171 16.18 9.94 -1.94
CA PRO A 171 16.49 11.03 -2.86
C PRO A 171 15.96 10.80 -4.28
N GLU A 172 15.53 9.57 -4.60
CA GLU A 172 14.96 9.20 -5.90
C GLU A 172 13.77 8.25 -5.70
N PRO A 173 12.81 8.21 -6.64
CA PRO A 173 11.73 7.22 -6.61
C PRO A 173 12.27 5.80 -6.83
N LEU A 174 11.62 4.81 -6.23
CA LEU A 174 11.87 3.39 -6.48
C LEU A 174 11.42 2.99 -7.88
N VAL A 175 10.24 3.44 -8.31
CA VAL A 175 9.71 3.18 -9.65
C VAL A 175 9.37 4.50 -10.31
N ARG A 176 10.04 4.82 -11.42
CA ARG A 176 9.72 5.98 -12.24
C ARG A 176 8.53 5.69 -13.14
N GLN A 177 7.71 6.71 -13.36
CA GLN A 177 6.63 6.68 -14.32
C GLN A 177 7.15 6.22 -15.70
N GLY A 178 6.42 5.31 -16.33
CA GLY A 178 6.76 4.81 -17.67
C GLY A 178 7.88 3.76 -17.72
N THR A 179 8.45 3.36 -16.58
CA THR A 179 9.45 2.27 -16.54
C THR A 179 8.82 0.91 -16.86
N PHE A 180 7.59 0.71 -16.37
CA PHE A 180 6.79 -0.48 -16.63
C PHE A 180 5.53 -0.10 -17.40
N ASN A 181 4.97 -1.05 -18.16
CA ASN A 181 3.74 -0.83 -18.94
C ASN A 181 2.50 -0.90 -18.03
N CYS A 182 2.37 0.07 -17.13
CA CYS A 182 1.28 0.31 -16.18
C CYS A 182 1.29 1.79 -15.75
N HIS A 183 0.19 2.26 -15.16
CA HIS A 183 0.24 3.45 -14.30
C HIS A 183 1.02 3.07 -13.03
N THR A 184 2.01 3.88 -12.65
CA THR A 184 3.00 3.55 -11.60
C THR A 184 2.50 4.02 -10.23
N ILE A 185 1.56 3.25 -9.65
CA ILE A 185 0.89 3.56 -8.38
C ILE A 185 0.69 2.30 -7.54
N ASP A 186 0.03 2.45 -6.38
CA ASP A 186 -0.41 1.38 -5.48
C ASP A 186 0.70 0.40 -5.06
N PRO A 187 1.77 0.89 -4.43
CA PRO A 187 2.84 0.03 -3.93
C PRO A 187 2.34 -0.90 -2.81
N GLY A 188 2.88 -2.11 -2.78
CA GLY A 188 2.69 -3.07 -1.70
C GLY A 188 3.89 -3.99 -1.54
N VAL A 189 3.94 -4.72 -0.41
CA VAL A 189 4.98 -5.72 -0.15
C VAL A 189 4.31 -7.01 0.32
N PHE A 190 4.70 -8.12 -0.29
CA PHE A 190 4.36 -9.46 0.17
C PHE A 190 5.63 -10.16 0.69
N MET A 191 5.58 -10.68 1.91
CA MET A 191 6.65 -11.48 2.51
C MET A 191 6.18 -12.94 2.55
N ASP A 192 6.93 -13.83 1.90
CA ASP A 192 6.63 -15.26 1.90
C ASP A 192 7.23 -15.96 3.13
N ASP A 193 6.74 -17.17 3.43
CA ASP A 193 7.15 -17.96 4.59
C ASP A 193 8.64 -18.34 4.58
N ASP A 194 9.28 -18.31 3.40
CA ASP A 194 10.71 -18.61 3.22
C ASP A 194 11.62 -17.39 3.45
N GLY A 195 11.04 -16.23 3.77
CA GLY A 195 11.73 -14.97 3.98
C GLY A 195 11.90 -14.13 2.72
N THR A 196 11.55 -14.65 1.55
CA THR A 196 11.60 -13.89 0.30
C THR A 196 10.54 -12.80 0.32
N SER A 197 10.95 -11.56 0.05
CA SER A 197 10.05 -10.42 -0.11
C SER A 197 9.79 -10.15 -1.58
N TYR A 198 8.59 -9.66 -1.89
CA TYR A 198 8.15 -9.27 -3.22
C TYR A 198 7.54 -7.89 -3.18
N PHE A 199 7.97 -7.03 -4.09
CA PHE A 199 7.40 -5.71 -4.30
C PHE A 199 6.25 -5.80 -5.30
N LEU A 200 5.12 -5.17 -4.98
CA LEU A 200 3.87 -5.19 -5.74
C LEU A 200 3.53 -3.77 -6.18
N TRP A 201 3.08 -3.58 -7.42
CA TRP A 201 2.59 -2.27 -7.87
C TRP A 201 1.76 -2.33 -9.15
N GLY A 202 1.10 -1.22 -9.46
CA GLY A 202 0.62 -0.91 -10.81
C GLY A 202 -0.89 -0.71 -10.91
N ASN A 203 -1.29 0.08 -11.91
CA ASN A 203 -2.67 0.20 -12.38
C ASN A 203 -2.73 -0.08 -13.91
N GLY A 204 -3.78 -0.79 -14.33
CA GLY A 204 -3.99 -1.37 -15.66
C GLY A 204 -3.19 -2.65 -15.90
N ARG A 205 -2.10 -2.85 -15.15
CA ARG A 205 -1.32 -4.07 -15.08
C ARG A 205 -0.59 -4.15 -13.74
N ALA A 206 -0.75 -5.26 -13.04
CA ALA A 206 -0.01 -5.53 -11.82
C ALA A 206 1.38 -6.07 -12.14
N TRP A 207 2.36 -5.63 -11.38
CA TRP A 207 3.72 -6.13 -11.41
C TRP A 207 4.13 -6.63 -10.04
N ILE A 208 4.94 -7.69 -10.06
CA ILE A 208 5.51 -8.35 -8.90
C ILE A 208 6.99 -8.56 -9.20
N ALA A 209 7.87 -8.24 -8.27
CA ALA A 209 9.30 -8.48 -8.41
C ALA A 209 9.92 -8.89 -7.07
N PRO A 210 10.94 -9.77 -7.05
CA PRO A 210 11.72 -10.03 -5.84
C PRO A 210 12.26 -8.73 -5.25
N PHE A 211 12.24 -8.64 -3.93
CA PHE A 211 12.61 -7.44 -3.18
C PHE A 211 13.69 -7.76 -2.17
N SER A 212 14.64 -6.83 -2.00
CA SER A 212 15.72 -6.96 -1.03
C SER A 212 15.20 -7.01 0.40
N ASP A 213 15.94 -7.67 1.30
CA ASP A 213 15.58 -7.84 2.71
C ASP A 213 15.39 -6.51 3.46
N ASP A 214 16.13 -5.48 3.04
CA ASP A 214 16.00 -4.12 3.57
C ASP A 214 14.76 -3.37 3.02
N CYS A 215 14.03 -3.98 2.09
CA CYS A 215 12.84 -3.46 1.42
C CYS A 215 13.08 -2.13 0.70
N THR A 216 14.24 -1.96 0.04
CA THR A 216 14.58 -0.72 -0.67
C THR A 216 14.84 -0.91 -2.17
N THR A 217 15.10 -2.13 -2.63
CA THR A 217 15.49 -2.40 -4.02
C THR A 217 14.81 -3.66 -4.54
N PHE A 218 14.14 -3.58 -5.70
CA PHE A 218 13.56 -4.75 -6.35
C PHE A 218 14.39 -5.18 -7.57
N ASP A 219 14.35 -6.47 -7.88
CA ASP A 219 14.99 -7.01 -9.08
C ASP A 219 14.05 -6.88 -10.29
N ALA A 220 14.20 -5.77 -11.02
CA ALA A 220 13.44 -5.49 -12.24
C ALA A 220 13.61 -6.56 -13.34
N SER A 221 14.72 -7.30 -13.36
CA SER A 221 14.95 -8.35 -14.37
C SER A 221 14.11 -9.60 -14.12
N GLN A 222 13.64 -9.76 -12.88
CA GLN A 222 12.75 -10.84 -12.46
C GLN A 222 11.30 -10.36 -12.26
N ALA A 223 10.99 -9.13 -12.69
CA ALA A 223 9.63 -8.61 -12.61
C ALA A 223 8.69 -9.39 -13.54
N PHE A 224 7.54 -9.81 -13.02
CA PHE A 224 6.51 -10.51 -13.76
C PHE A 224 5.14 -9.90 -13.49
N SER A 225 4.21 -10.17 -14.41
CA SER A 225 2.85 -9.63 -14.38
C SER A 225 1.90 -10.75 -14.75
N TRP A 226 1.22 -11.32 -13.75
CA TRP A 226 0.22 -12.34 -14.01
C TRP A 226 -0.83 -12.38 -12.90
N ILE A 227 -1.99 -11.77 -13.17
CA ILE A 227 -3.18 -11.78 -12.33
C ILE A 227 -4.37 -12.10 -13.24
N PRO A 228 -5.29 -13.00 -12.85
CA PRO A 228 -6.43 -13.36 -13.66
C PRO A 228 -7.51 -12.28 -13.53
N GLY A 229 -8.38 -12.16 -14.53
CA GLY A 229 -9.48 -11.20 -14.47
C GLY A 229 -9.13 -9.83 -15.03
N ASN A 230 -9.89 -8.81 -14.62
CA ASN A 230 -9.84 -7.48 -15.20
C ASN A 230 -9.20 -6.49 -14.23
N PHE A 231 -7.91 -6.68 -13.98
CA PHE A 231 -7.12 -5.89 -13.04
C PHE A 231 -7.23 -4.39 -13.32
N ARG A 232 -7.75 -3.61 -12.36
CA ARG A 232 -7.56 -2.15 -12.35
C ARG A 232 -6.31 -1.78 -11.57
N GLU A 233 -6.26 -2.05 -10.27
CA GLU A 233 -5.24 -1.53 -9.35
C GLU A 233 -5.28 -2.24 -7.97
N ALA A 234 -4.55 -1.70 -6.98
CA ALA A 234 -4.55 -2.15 -5.59
C ALA A 234 -4.28 -3.65 -5.39
N ILE A 235 -3.19 -4.16 -5.98
CA ILE A 235 -2.77 -5.56 -5.79
C ILE A 235 -2.34 -5.80 -4.34
N TRP A 236 -2.91 -6.82 -3.72
CA TRP A 236 -2.49 -7.35 -2.42
C TRP A 236 -2.37 -8.87 -2.47
N ILE A 237 -1.29 -9.40 -1.89
CA ILE A 237 -1.04 -10.84 -1.79
C ILE A 237 -0.88 -11.21 -0.32
N HIS A 238 -1.60 -12.24 0.11
CA HIS A 238 -1.36 -12.90 1.39
C HIS A 238 -1.32 -14.41 1.20
N LYS A 239 -0.68 -15.11 2.15
CA LYS A 239 -0.56 -16.56 2.13
C LYS A 239 -1.12 -17.14 3.42
N ARG A 240 -1.85 -18.25 3.30
CA ARG A 240 -2.37 -19.00 4.43
C ARG A 240 -2.34 -20.48 4.14
N LYS A 241 -1.70 -21.27 5.01
CA LYS A 241 -1.64 -22.75 4.94
C LYS A 241 -1.19 -23.25 3.55
N GLY A 242 -0.17 -22.62 2.98
CA GLY A 242 0.40 -22.97 1.67
C GLY A 242 -0.40 -22.49 0.45
N ILE A 243 -1.49 -21.74 0.64
CA ILE A 243 -2.28 -21.16 -0.44
C ILE A 243 -1.98 -19.67 -0.53
N TYR A 244 -1.62 -19.21 -1.72
CA TYR A 244 -1.49 -17.80 -2.06
C TYR A 244 -2.86 -17.25 -2.47
N TYR A 245 -3.16 -16.04 -2.03
CA TYR A 245 -4.36 -15.29 -2.37
C TYR A 245 -3.92 -13.97 -2.99
N ALA A 246 -4.13 -13.81 -4.29
CA ALA A 246 -3.95 -12.52 -4.96
C ALA A 246 -5.31 -11.84 -5.03
N SER A 247 -5.37 -10.60 -4.55
CA SER A 247 -6.58 -9.78 -4.52
C SER A 247 -6.31 -8.40 -5.10
N TRP A 248 -7.30 -7.82 -5.76
CA TRP A 248 -7.15 -6.56 -6.49
C TRP A 248 -8.49 -5.86 -6.62
N SER A 249 -8.46 -4.59 -7.01
CA SER A 249 -9.69 -3.87 -7.35
C SER A 249 -9.98 -3.90 -8.84
N GLU A 250 -11.26 -4.01 -9.20
CA GLU A 250 -11.78 -3.81 -10.55
C GLU A 250 -12.67 -2.56 -10.60
N ASN A 251 -12.83 -1.99 -11.81
CA ASN A 251 -13.48 -0.68 -12.10
C ASN A 251 -12.70 0.54 -11.57
N ASP A 252 -13.20 1.75 -11.83
CA ASP A 252 -12.55 3.00 -11.39
C ASP A 252 -12.99 3.36 -9.97
N THR A 253 -12.15 3.97 -9.14
CA THR A 253 -12.55 4.34 -7.78
C THR A 253 -13.73 5.34 -7.74
N ARG A 254 -14.02 6.07 -8.82
CA ARG A 254 -15.22 6.94 -8.95
C ARG A 254 -16.47 6.17 -9.39
N ASP A 255 -16.33 4.92 -9.76
CA ASP A 255 -17.42 4.03 -10.16
C ASP A 255 -18.08 3.42 -8.91
N PRO A 256 -19.42 3.52 -8.76
CA PRO A 256 -20.13 2.81 -7.71
C PRO A 256 -19.88 1.30 -7.69
N GLU A 257 -19.53 0.70 -8.84
CA GLU A 257 -19.20 -0.72 -8.98
C GLU A 257 -17.72 -1.06 -8.69
N TYR A 258 -16.91 -0.10 -8.21
CA TYR A 258 -15.56 -0.39 -7.71
C TYR A 258 -15.64 -1.49 -6.64
N CYS A 259 -14.88 -2.57 -6.83
CA CYS A 259 -15.02 -3.79 -6.03
C CYS A 259 -13.68 -4.49 -5.88
N VAL A 260 -13.54 -5.32 -4.84
CA VAL A 260 -12.39 -6.20 -4.65
C VAL A 260 -12.71 -7.59 -5.17
N LYS A 261 -11.81 -8.14 -5.98
CA LYS A 261 -11.81 -9.55 -6.37
C LYS A 261 -10.57 -10.26 -5.84
N TYR A 262 -10.63 -11.58 -5.83
CA TYR A 262 -9.47 -12.41 -5.52
C TYR A 262 -9.44 -13.69 -6.34
N SER A 263 -8.25 -14.27 -6.41
CA SER A 263 -7.99 -15.62 -6.87
C SER A 263 -6.98 -16.30 -5.93
N SER A 264 -6.93 -17.62 -5.99
CA SER A 264 -6.04 -18.44 -5.16
C SER A 264 -5.21 -19.42 -5.98
N ALA A 265 -4.00 -19.72 -5.51
CA ALA A 265 -3.07 -20.65 -6.14
C ALA A 265 -2.15 -21.32 -5.10
N THR A 266 -1.47 -22.38 -5.50
CA THR A 266 -0.44 -23.06 -4.69
C THR A 266 0.98 -22.54 -4.94
N SER A 267 1.14 -21.57 -5.84
CA SER A 267 2.39 -20.85 -6.09
C SER A 267 2.10 -19.43 -6.57
N LEU A 268 3.07 -18.53 -6.40
CA LEU A 268 2.95 -17.11 -6.76
C LEU A 268 2.83 -16.87 -8.27
N ASP A 269 3.35 -17.81 -9.08
CA ASP A 269 3.27 -17.84 -10.55
C ASP A 269 2.11 -18.69 -11.09
N GLY A 270 1.34 -19.34 -10.21
CA GLY A 270 0.09 -20.00 -10.57
C GLY A 270 0.11 -21.48 -10.90
N PRO A 271 -0.94 -21.99 -11.56
CA PRO A 271 -2.12 -21.30 -12.09
C PRO A 271 -3.10 -20.80 -11.01
N TRP A 272 -3.83 -19.72 -11.31
CA TRP A 272 -4.72 -19.03 -10.38
C TRP A 272 -6.13 -19.55 -10.65
N SER A 273 -6.91 -19.71 -9.59
CA SER A 273 -8.34 -20.00 -9.70
C SER A 273 -9.10 -18.87 -10.42
N LYS A 274 -10.32 -19.17 -10.85
CA LYS A 274 -11.21 -18.17 -11.44
C LYS A 274 -11.44 -17.02 -10.44
N PRO A 275 -11.39 -15.74 -10.88
CA PRO A 275 -11.69 -14.62 -10.00
C PRO A 275 -13.05 -14.75 -9.32
N CYS A 276 -13.05 -14.53 -8.01
CA CYS A 276 -14.23 -14.45 -7.15
C CYS A 276 -14.36 -13.03 -6.59
N ILE A 277 -15.59 -12.61 -6.27
CA ILE A 277 -15.83 -11.35 -5.57
C ILE A 277 -15.44 -11.51 -4.11
N LEU A 278 -14.69 -10.54 -3.58
CA LEU A 278 -14.34 -10.46 -2.16
C LEU A 278 -15.13 -9.37 -1.45
N VAL A 279 -15.23 -8.18 -2.05
CA VAL A 279 -16.00 -7.05 -1.53
C VAL A 279 -16.72 -6.39 -2.71
N GLN A 280 -18.01 -6.11 -2.57
CA GLN A 280 -18.79 -5.38 -3.58
C GLN A 280 -19.80 -4.43 -2.93
N GLN A 281 -20.38 -3.54 -3.73
CA GLN A 281 -21.39 -2.59 -3.29
C GLN A 281 -22.63 -3.29 -2.70
N ASP A 282 -23.34 -2.58 -1.82
CA ASP A 282 -24.69 -2.93 -1.39
C ASP A 282 -25.63 -1.76 -1.67
N PRO A 283 -26.29 -1.74 -2.84
CA PRO A 283 -27.21 -0.67 -3.21
C PRO A 283 -28.43 -0.58 -2.29
N THR A 284 -28.81 -1.65 -1.59
CA THR A 284 -29.96 -1.63 -0.67
C THR A 284 -29.66 -0.80 0.59
N LEU A 285 -28.37 -0.70 0.94
CA LEU A 285 -27.84 0.10 2.04
C LEU A 285 -27.16 1.41 1.57
N HIS A 286 -27.20 1.70 0.27
CA HIS A 286 -26.51 2.85 -0.35
C HIS A 286 -24.99 2.85 -0.11
N LEU A 287 -24.38 1.67 -0.20
CA LEU A 287 -22.94 1.48 0.00
C LEU A 287 -22.28 1.16 -1.33
N TYR A 288 -21.39 2.03 -1.78
CA TYR A 288 -20.83 2.03 -3.13
C TYR A 288 -19.31 2.17 -3.13
N GLY A 289 -18.68 1.84 -4.25
CA GLY A 289 -17.26 2.11 -4.46
C GLY A 289 -16.33 1.34 -3.52
N THR A 290 -16.66 0.08 -3.22
CA THR A 290 -16.02 -0.75 -2.19
C THR A 290 -14.77 -1.47 -2.70
N GLY A 291 -13.73 -0.70 -3.01
CA GLY A 291 -12.43 -1.23 -3.45
C GLY A 291 -11.27 -0.68 -2.64
N HIS A 292 -10.06 -0.79 -3.22
CA HIS A 292 -8.74 -0.65 -2.61
C HIS A 292 -8.66 -1.16 -1.18
N HIS A 293 -7.95 -2.24 -0.98
CA HIS A 293 -7.92 -2.96 0.28
C HIS A 293 -6.51 -3.38 0.70
N ASN A 294 -6.43 -3.75 1.96
CA ASN A 294 -5.29 -4.39 2.57
C ASN A 294 -5.78 -5.48 3.52
N ILE A 295 -5.05 -6.59 3.60
CA ILE A 295 -5.39 -7.74 4.44
C ILE A 295 -4.22 -8.04 5.36
N VAL A 296 -4.49 -8.14 6.67
CA VAL A 296 -3.50 -8.49 7.70
C VAL A 296 -3.92 -9.70 8.50
N ASN A 297 -2.94 -10.50 8.92
CA ASN A 297 -3.10 -11.51 9.94
C ASN A 297 -2.80 -10.91 11.31
N ILE A 298 -3.58 -11.29 12.33
CA ILE A 298 -3.24 -10.99 13.72
C ILE A 298 -2.08 -11.93 14.14
N PRO A 299 -0.90 -11.40 14.49
CA PRO A 299 0.27 -12.22 14.77
C PRO A 299 0.02 -13.34 15.79
N GLY A 300 0.50 -14.54 15.49
CA GLY A 300 0.33 -15.72 16.37
C GLY A 300 -1.06 -16.35 16.33
N THR A 301 -1.95 -15.91 15.45
CA THR A 301 -3.31 -16.43 15.31
C THR A 301 -3.63 -16.81 13.87
N ASP A 302 -4.81 -17.43 13.66
CA ASP A 302 -5.39 -17.64 12.33
C ASP A 302 -6.52 -16.64 12.03
N GLU A 303 -6.52 -15.49 12.72
CA GLU A 303 -7.48 -14.40 12.52
C GLU A 303 -6.95 -13.40 11.49
N TRP A 304 -7.83 -12.96 10.60
CA TRP A 304 -7.50 -12.05 9.51
C TRP A 304 -8.47 -10.88 9.48
N ILE A 305 -7.95 -9.72 9.11
CA ILE A 305 -8.71 -8.47 8.99
C ILE A 305 -8.48 -7.92 7.59
N ILE A 306 -9.56 -7.46 6.96
CA ILE A 306 -9.49 -6.61 5.78
C ILE A 306 -9.78 -5.17 6.17
N ALA A 307 -8.96 -4.25 5.67
CA ALA A 307 -9.28 -2.83 5.60
C ALA A 307 -9.55 -2.49 4.13
N TYR A 308 -10.62 -1.78 3.83
CA TYR A 308 -10.94 -1.32 2.47
C TYR A 308 -11.61 0.05 2.54
N HIS A 309 -11.69 0.79 1.44
CA HIS A 309 -12.47 2.02 1.43
C HIS A 309 -13.81 1.83 0.72
N ARG A 310 -14.72 2.77 0.96
CA ARG A 310 -15.95 2.93 0.20
C ARG A 310 -16.29 4.41 0.06
N PHE A 311 -17.29 4.74 -0.74
CA PHE A 311 -17.86 6.08 -0.72
C PHE A 311 -18.34 6.46 0.68
N ALA A 312 -17.90 7.62 1.16
CA ALA A 312 -18.30 8.10 2.47
C ALA A 312 -19.79 8.43 2.46
N PHE A 313 -20.53 7.83 3.39
CA PHE A 313 -21.95 8.08 3.49
C PHE A 313 -22.22 9.42 4.18
N HIS A 314 -22.35 10.48 3.38
CA HIS A 314 -22.87 11.77 3.81
C HIS A 314 -24.33 11.93 3.34
N PRO A 315 -25.32 12.00 4.25
CA PRO A 315 -26.73 12.10 3.87
C PRO A 315 -27.12 13.49 3.34
N ASN A 316 -26.23 14.48 3.44
CA ASN A 316 -26.44 15.86 2.99
C ASN A 316 -25.11 16.55 2.61
N GLY A 317 -25.18 17.59 1.78
CA GLY A 317 -24.02 18.40 1.37
C GLY A 317 -23.70 18.31 -0.14
N ARG A 318 -22.55 18.85 -0.56
CA ARG A 318 -22.09 18.82 -1.96
C ARG A 318 -21.81 17.38 -2.45
N TRP A 319 -21.51 16.46 -1.52
CA TRP A 319 -20.93 15.14 -1.79
C TRP A 319 -21.83 14.00 -1.29
N VAL A 320 -23.15 14.15 -1.42
CA VAL A 320 -24.11 13.12 -1.01
C VAL A 320 -23.83 11.83 -1.77
N GLY A 321 -23.57 10.75 -1.02
CA GLY A 321 -23.31 9.41 -1.58
C GLY A 321 -21.86 9.13 -2.00
N GLY A 322 -20.93 10.09 -1.86
CA GLY A 322 -19.52 9.99 -2.25
C GLY A 322 -19.29 9.93 -3.78
N ASP A 323 -18.04 10.15 -4.21
CA ASP A 323 -17.71 10.42 -5.62
C ASP A 323 -16.31 9.93 -6.06
N GLY A 324 -15.65 9.11 -5.26
CA GLY A 324 -14.28 8.64 -5.49
C GLY A 324 -13.17 9.55 -4.95
N CYS A 325 -13.46 10.80 -4.58
CA CYS A 325 -12.54 11.71 -3.85
C CYS A 325 -13.00 11.99 -2.41
N HIS A 326 -14.12 11.37 -2.00
CA HIS A 326 -14.69 11.45 -0.66
C HIS A 326 -15.02 10.04 -0.17
N ARG A 327 -13.99 9.29 0.18
CA ARG A 327 -14.08 7.88 0.61
C ARG A 327 -13.77 7.73 2.10
N GLU A 328 -14.23 6.64 2.71
CA GLU A 328 -13.99 6.32 4.11
C GLU A 328 -13.53 4.87 4.26
N VAL A 329 -12.59 4.64 5.20
CA VAL A 329 -12.07 3.30 5.51
C VAL A 329 -13.06 2.51 6.38
N VAL A 330 -13.22 1.24 6.03
CA VAL A 330 -14.00 0.22 6.71
C VAL A 330 -13.10 -0.96 7.08
N PHE A 331 -13.32 -1.56 8.25
CA PHE A 331 -12.65 -2.77 8.72
C PHE A 331 -13.66 -3.91 8.84
N ALA A 332 -13.26 -5.12 8.45
CA ALA A 332 -14.07 -6.33 8.61
C ALA A 332 -13.18 -7.55 8.90
N PRO A 333 -13.70 -8.57 9.61
CA PRO A 333 -13.01 -9.85 9.67
C PRO A 333 -12.98 -10.48 8.28
N LEU A 334 -11.89 -11.17 7.97
CA LEU A 334 -11.75 -11.98 6.77
C LEU A 334 -11.76 -13.46 7.16
N HIS A 335 -12.67 -14.23 6.58
CA HIS A 335 -12.79 -15.66 6.86
C HIS A 335 -12.36 -16.50 5.68
N HIS A 336 -11.36 -17.36 5.90
CA HIS A 336 -11.01 -18.44 4.99
C HIS A 336 -11.88 -19.67 5.31
N LEU A 337 -12.71 -20.07 4.36
CA LEU A 337 -13.61 -21.22 4.47
C LEU A 337 -12.83 -22.55 4.48
N PRO A 338 -13.45 -23.67 4.93
CA PRO A 338 -12.78 -24.96 5.01
C PRO A 338 -12.21 -25.49 3.69
N ASP A 339 -12.76 -25.07 2.55
CA ASP A 339 -12.30 -25.44 1.21
C ASP A 339 -11.16 -24.54 0.67
N GLY A 340 -10.74 -23.55 1.47
CA GLY A 340 -9.70 -22.60 1.10
C GLY A 340 -10.20 -21.38 0.33
N SER A 341 -11.49 -21.26 0.02
CA SER A 341 -12.07 -20.01 -0.50
C SER A 341 -12.19 -18.94 0.61
N LEU A 342 -12.31 -17.67 0.21
CA LEU A 342 -12.63 -16.57 1.11
C LEU A 342 -14.14 -16.34 1.12
N GLU A 343 -14.70 -16.09 2.30
CA GLU A 343 -16.06 -15.60 2.47
C GLU A 343 -16.19 -14.20 1.86
N GLU A 344 -17.27 -13.95 1.12
CA GLU A 344 -17.57 -12.62 0.59
C GLU A 344 -17.88 -11.67 1.75
N ILE A 345 -17.21 -10.51 1.76
CA ILE A 345 -17.40 -9.47 2.76
C ILE A 345 -18.53 -8.55 2.28
N HIS A 346 -19.62 -8.57 3.02
CA HIS A 346 -20.69 -7.60 2.85
C HIS A 346 -20.29 -6.27 3.51
N PRO A 347 -20.49 -5.11 2.84
CA PRO A 347 -19.87 -3.85 3.25
C PRO A 347 -20.50 -3.17 4.48
N GLN A 348 -21.02 -3.96 5.43
CA GLN A 348 -21.93 -3.54 6.50
C GLN A 348 -21.37 -2.41 7.37
N VAL A 349 -22.29 -1.63 7.93
CA VAL A 349 -22.02 -0.53 8.87
C VAL A 349 -22.14 -1.05 10.30
N GLY A 350 -21.12 -0.82 11.11
CA GLY A 350 -21.13 -1.19 12.52
C GLY A 350 -19.73 -1.18 13.11
N SER A 351 -19.58 -0.86 14.40
CA SER A 351 -18.29 -0.85 15.10
C SER A 351 -17.67 -2.25 15.08
N TYR A 352 -16.62 -2.44 14.27
CA TYR A 352 -15.72 -3.57 14.39
C TYR A 352 -14.65 -3.19 15.40
N ALA A 353 -14.58 -3.94 16.50
CA ALA A 353 -13.59 -3.75 17.55
C ALA A 353 -12.89 -5.08 17.81
N ARG A 354 -11.55 -5.04 17.89
CA ARG A 354 -10.70 -6.20 18.17
C ARG A 354 -9.46 -5.74 18.92
N LEU A 355 -9.45 -5.92 20.23
CA LEU A 355 -8.24 -5.73 21.06
C LEU A 355 -7.14 -6.69 20.60
N LEU A 356 -5.88 -6.28 20.59
CA LEU A 356 -4.78 -7.24 20.49
C LEU A 356 -4.51 -7.80 21.89
N LEU A 357 -4.62 -9.12 22.06
CA LEU A 357 -4.31 -9.74 23.35
C LEU A 357 -2.81 -9.57 23.61
N GLU A 358 -2.43 -9.09 24.79
CA GLU A 358 -1.05 -9.24 25.24
C GLU A 358 -0.75 -10.74 25.32
N ASN A 359 0.30 -11.20 24.62
CA ASN A 359 0.81 -12.55 24.80
C ASN A 359 1.11 -12.72 26.30
N GLN A 360 0.35 -13.59 26.97
CA GLN A 360 0.59 -13.96 28.38
C GLN A 360 1.91 -14.70 28.55
#